data_AF-A0A970YC57-F1
#
_entry.id   AF-A0A970YC57-F1
#
_cell.length_a   1.000
_cell.length_b   1.000
_cell.length_c   1.000
_cell.angle_alpha   90.00
_cell.angle_beta   90.00
_cell.angle_gamma   90.00
#
_symmetry.space_group_name_H-M   'P 1'
#
loop_
_entity.id
_entity.type
_entity.pdbx_description
1 polymer ?
#
loop_
_entity_poly.entity_id
_entity_poly.type
_entity_poly.pdbx_seq_one_letter_code
_entity_poly.pdbx_strand_id
1 'polypeptide(L)'
;HPRLYQLDRLRWAAHLAVLGGFFGLMGLSFLAAVSDHFFRPLALDPAFIAAWRDKDQPFLAALHETLGLVLLLGGLAMGWRRLARREPHLPNEGMDVAVVALILFITAQGYPLESMRLLMEQVPPEVARYSYLAWPLARLLEPLGWNWAAWHFWSFQVHVVASVALFLYWPFSKMMHVVLGPPVAATGAAEVQPSR
;
A
#
# COMPACT_ATOMS: atom_id res chain seq x y z
N HIS A 1 5.57 18.87 -5.54
CA HIS A 1 6.30 19.51 -4.43
C HIS A 1 7.72 19.98 -4.83
N PRO A 2 7.89 21.01 -5.69
CA PRO A 2 9.23 21.47 -6.11
C PRO A 2 10.07 22.05 -4.96
N ARG A 3 9.45 22.81 -4.04
CA ARG A 3 10.14 23.37 -2.87
C ARG A 3 10.67 22.31 -1.91
N LEU A 4 9.92 21.21 -1.72
CA LEU A 4 10.35 20.13 -0.81
C LEU A 4 11.57 19.40 -1.36
N TYR A 5 11.62 19.20 -2.69
CA TYR A 5 12.77 18.59 -3.37
C TYR A 5 14.05 19.44 -3.22
N GLN A 6 13.92 20.77 -3.27
CA GLN A 6 15.05 21.68 -3.09
C GLN A 6 15.57 21.71 -1.65
N LEU A 7 14.69 21.55 -0.66
CA LEU A 7 15.07 21.59 0.77
C LEU A 7 15.55 20.24 1.30
N ASP A 8 14.89 19.15 0.92
CA ASP A 8 15.17 17.82 1.45
C ASP A 8 14.72 16.74 0.47
N ARG A 9 15.66 16.32 -0.38
CA ARG A 9 15.42 15.30 -1.42
C ARG A 9 14.97 13.96 -0.84
N LEU A 10 15.48 13.58 0.33
CA LEU A 10 15.10 12.33 0.98
C LEU A 10 13.66 12.39 1.49
N ARG A 11 13.24 13.53 2.07
CA ARG A 11 11.85 13.76 2.48
C ARG A 11 10.91 13.66 1.29
N TRP A 12 11.30 14.25 0.17
CA TRP A 12 10.53 14.22 -1.07
C TRP A 12 10.42 12.81 -1.63
N ALA A 13 11.53 12.07 -1.70
CA ALA A 13 11.54 10.70 -2.19
C ALA A 13 10.69 9.77 -1.30
N ALA A 14 10.83 9.85 0.03
CA ALA A 14 9.99 9.09 0.95
C ALA A 14 8.50 9.43 0.80
N HIS A 15 8.17 10.70 0.57
CA HIS A 15 6.79 11.13 0.33
C HIS A 15 6.20 10.59 -0.96
N LEU A 16 6.94 10.64 -2.06
CA LEU A 16 6.52 10.00 -3.29
C LEU A 16 6.42 8.48 -3.17
N ALA A 17 7.33 7.84 -2.42
CA ALA A 17 7.30 6.40 -2.20
C ALA A 17 6.04 5.97 -1.43
N VAL A 18 5.71 6.66 -0.34
CA VAL A 18 4.48 6.39 0.42
C VAL A 18 3.25 6.66 -0.44
N LEU A 19 3.18 7.81 -1.11
CA LEU A 19 2.02 8.16 -1.93
C LEU A 19 1.84 7.18 -3.11
N GLY A 20 2.90 6.98 -3.89
CA GLY A 20 2.87 6.11 -5.08
C GLY A 20 2.63 4.64 -4.72
N GLY A 21 3.29 4.14 -3.68
CA GLY A 21 3.09 2.77 -3.20
C GLY A 21 1.67 2.56 -2.67
N PHE A 22 1.16 3.48 -1.85
CA PHE A 22 -0.19 3.40 -1.29
C PHE A 22 -1.28 3.44 -2.37
N PHE A 23 -1.27 4.46 -3.24
CA PHE A 23 -2.27 4.57 -4.31
C PHE A 23 -2.10 3.51 -5.39
N GLY A 24 -0.87 3.03 -5.63
CA GLY A 24 -0.61 1.92 -6.53
C GLY A 24 -1.26 0.63 -6.03
N LEU A 25 -0.99 0.24 -4.78
CA LEU A 25 -1.57 -0.97 -4.18
C LEU A 25 -3.09 -0.89 -4.04
N MET A 26 -3.60 0.26 -3.60
CA MET A 26 -5.04 0.50 -3.54
C MET A 26 -5.67 0.44 -4.93
N GLY A 27 -5.01 1.00 -5.95
CA GLY A 27 -5.45 0.95 -7.33
C GLY A 27 -5.50 -0.48 -7.88
N LEU A 28 -4.47 -1.30 -7.64
CA LEU A 28 -4.46 -2.71 -8.01
C LEU A 28 -5.59 -3.49 -7.32
N SER A 29 -5.78 -3.25 -6.02
CA SER A 29 -6.88 -3.87 -5.25
C SER A 29 -8.25 -3.47 -5.80
N PHE A 30 -8.43 -2.20 -6.13
CA PHE A 30 -9.65 -1.68 -6.74
C PHE A 30 -9.90 -2.30 -8.13
N LEU A 31 -8.88 -2.38 -8.99
CA LEU A 31 -8.99 -2.99 -10.32
C LEU A 31 -9.35 -4.47 -10.24
N ALA A 32 -8.72 -5.22 -9.33
CA ALA A 32 -9.05 -6.62 -9.08
C ALA A 32 -10.50 -6.77 -8.59
N ALA A 33 -10.93 -5.92 -7.64
CA ALA A 33 -12.30 -5.95 -7.12
C ALA A 33 -13.35 -5.62 -8.19
N VAL A 34 -13.12 -4.58 -9.01
CA VAL A 34 -14.00 -4.23 -10.13
C VAL A 34 -14.02 -5.33 -11.19
N SER A 35 -12.87 -5.92 -11.52
CA SER A 35 -12.79 -7.06 -12.45
C SER A 35 -13.63 -8.26 -11.98
N ASP A 36 -13.56 -8.61 -10.70
CA ASP A 36 -14.26 -9.78 -10.16
C ASP A 36 -15.74 -9.51 -9.81
N HIS A 37 -16.08 -8.37 -9.21
CA HIS A 37 -17.43 -8.11 -8.69
C HIS A 37 -18.33 -7.32 -9.65
N PHE A 38 -17.77 -6.61 -10.63
CA PHE A 38 -18.56 -5.81 -11.57
C PHE A 38 -18.59 -6.45 -12.97
N PHE A 39 -17.42 -6.76 -13.54
CA PHE A 39 -17.33 -7.26 -14.91
C PHE A 39 -17.72 -8.74 -15.05
N ARG A 40 -17.23 -9.60 -14.13
CA ARG A 40 -17.51 -11.04 -14.17
C ARG A 40 -19.01 -11.38 -14.12
N PRO A 41 -19.84 -10.77 -13.23
CA PRO A 41 -21.27 -11.08 -13.19
C PRO A 41 -22.03 -10.60 -14.44
N LEU A 42 -21.47 -9.64 -15.18
CA LEU A 42 -22.02 -9.14 -16.44
C LEU A 42 -21.57 -9.98 -17.66
N ALA A 43 -20.81 -11.06 -17.44
CA ALA A 43 -20.18 -11.87 -18.49
C ALA A 43 -19.25 -11.06 -19.43
N LEU A 44 -18.73 -9.93 -18.95
CA LEU A 44 -17.78 -9.07 -19.66
C LEU A 44 -16.36 -9.45 -19.23
N ASP A 45 -15.81 -10.55 -19.73
CA ASP A 45 -14.49 -11.07 -19.30
C ASP A 45 -13.45 -11.14 -20.45
N PRO A 46 -13.14 -10.02 -21.14
CA PRO A 46 -12.04 -10.00 -22.09
C PRO A 46 -10.71 -10.29 -21.37
N ALA A 47 -9.76 -10.92 -22.07
CA ALA A 47 -8.49 -11.39 -21.49
C ALA A 47 -7.73 -10.32 -20.71
N PHE A 48 -7.77 -9.05 -21.17
CA PHE A 48 -7.16 -7.93 -20.46
C PHE A 48 -7.82 -7.64 -19.10
N ILE A 49 -9.14 -7.73 -18.98
CA ILE A 49 -9.87 -7.51 -17.70
C ILE A 49 -9.65 -8.70 -16.76
N ALA A 50 -9.69 -9.92 -17.31
CA ALA A 50 -9.41 -11.15 -16.58
C ALA A 50 -8.00 -11.16 -15.98
N ALA A 51 -7.00 -10.61 -16.69
CA ALA A 51 -5.62 -10.55 -16.23
C ALA A 51 -5.46 -9.79 -14.89
N TRP A 52 -6.29 -8.78 -14.62
CA TRP A 52 -6.25 -8.04 -13.34
C TRP A 52 -6.76 -8.83 -12.14
N ARG A 53 -7.48 -9.93 -12.37
CA ARG A 53 -8.01 -10.83 -11.33
C ARG A 53 -6.98 -11.88 -10.91
N ASP A 54 -6.14 -12.28 -11.87
CA ASP A 54 -5.14 -13.32 -11.70
C ASP A 54 -3.87 -12.75 -11.04
N LYS A 55 -3.77 -12.93 -9.72
CA LYS A 55 -2.62 -12.46 -8.93
C LYS A 55 -1.31 -13.17 -9.28
N ASP A 56 -1.40 -14.33 -9.92
CA ASP A 56 -0.26 -15.16 -10.28
C ASP A 56 0.34 -14.74 -11.63
N GLN A 57 -0.23 -13.73 -12.30
CA GLN A 57 0.42 -13.09 -13.43
C GLN A 57 1.79 -12.54 -13.02
N PRO A 58 2.89 -12.91 -13.71
CA PRO A 58 4.26 -12.53 -13.35
C PRO A 58 4.45 -11.03 -13.07
N PHE A 59 3.87 -10.19 -13.92
CA PHE A 59 3.99 -8.74 -13.77
C PHE A 59 3.18 -8.22 -12.58
N LEU A 60 2.02 -8.78 -12.28
CA LEU A 60 1.20 -8.37 -11.15
C LEU A 60 1.83 -8.77 -9.83
N ALA A 61 2.29 -10.03 -9.71
CA ALA A 61 3.01 -10.49 -8.52
C ALA A 61 4.21 -9.57 -8.20
N ALA A 62 5.07 -9.33 -9.20
CA ALA A 62 6.23 -8.44 -9.04
C ALA A 62 5.85 -6.99 -8.74
N LEU A 63 4.75 -6.49 -9.32
CA LEU A 63 4.28 -5.13 -9.09
C LEU A 63 3.74 -4.94 -7.66
N HIS A 64 2.98 -5.91 -7.13
CA HIS A 64 2.49 -5.87 -5.75
C HIS A 64 3.67 -5.87 -4.75
N GLU A 65 4.64 -6.76 -4.93
CA GLU A 65 5.86 -6.82 -4.13
C GLU A 65 6.63 -5.50 -4.12
N THR A 66 6.83 -4.92 -5.33
CA THR A 66 7.60 -3.69 -5.51
C THR A 66 6.90 -2.48 -4.91
N LEU A 67 5.59 -2.33 -5.15
CA LEU A 67 4.83 -1.22 -4.56
C LEU A 67 4.74 -1.35 -3.04
N GLY A 68 4.58 -2.57 -2.52
CA GLY A 68 4.69 -2.87 -1.09
C GLY A 68 6.05 -2.44 -0.53
N LEU A 69 7.13 -2.76 -1.22
CA LEU A 69 8.48 -2.48 -0.72
C LEU A 69 8.76 -0.98 -0.73
N VAL A 70 8.37 -0.30 -1.82
CA VAL A 70 8.47 1.16 -1.95
C VAL A 70 7.65 1.84 -0.85
N LEU A 71 6.42 1.40 -0.59
CA LEU A 71 5.58 1.92 0.49
C LEU A 71 6.22 1.69 1.86
N LEU A 72 6.72 0.48 2.13
CA LEU A 72 7.32 0.12 3.41
C LEU A 72 8.58 0.95 3.68
N LEU A 73 9.50 1.02 2.71
CA LEU A 73 10.74 1.80 2.85
C LEU A 73 10.46 3.30 2.99
N GLY A 74 9.51 3.83 2.21
CA GLY A 74 9.08 5.23 2.33
C GLY A 74 8.48 5.53 3.71
N GLY A 75 7.62 4.63 4.19
CA GLY A 75 6.97 4.73 5.50
C GLY A 75 8.00 4.65 6.64
N LEU A 76 8.94 3.72 6.57
CA LEU A 76 10.02 3.55 7.56
C LEU A 76 10.92 4.79 7.59
N ALA A 77 11.27 5.35 6.43
CA ALA A 77 12.05 6.57 6.34
C ALA A 77 11.33 7.77 6.99
N MET A 78 10.01 7.90 6.79
CA MET A 78 9.20 8.93 7.46
C MET A 78 9.10 8.70 8.97
N GLY A 79 8.82 7.47 9.39
CA GLY A 79 8.70 7.08 10.78
C GLY A 79 9.99 7.31 11.55
N TRP A 80 11.11 6.84 11.01
CA TRP A 80 12.44 7.06 11.57
C TRP A 80 12.74 8.54 11.76
N ARG A 81 12.49 9.36 10.74
CA ARG A 81 12.71 10.81 10.83
C ARG A 81 11.84 11.46 11.89
N ARG A 82 10.59 11.02 12.04
CA ARG A 82 9.67 11.52 13.08
C ARG A 82 10.20 11.22 14.48
N LEU A 83 10.80 10.05 14.68
CA LEU A 83 11.38 9.65 15.96
C LEU A 83 12.72 10.34 16.25
N ALA A 84 13.60 10.44 15.24
CA ALA A 84 14.96 10.95 15.39
C ALA A 84 15.05 12.49 15.38
N ARG A 85 14.13 13.19 14.69
CA ARG A 85 14.13 14.65 14.54
C ARG A 85 12.83 15.24 15.07
N ARG A 86 12.55 14.97 16.35
CA ARG A 86 11.35 15.46 17.04
C ARG A 86 11.37 16.99 17.05
N GLU A 87 10.68 17.63 16.11
CA GLU A 87 10.52 19.08 16.06
C GLU A 87 9.57 19.50 17.20
N PRO A 88 10.01 20.31 18.18
CA PRO A 88 9.23 20.63 19.38
C PRO A 88 7.88 21.31 19.13
N HIS A 89 7.69 21.88 17.94
CA HIS A 89 6.55 22.73 17.58
C HIS A 89 5.52 22.04 16.67
N LEU A 90 5.72 20.78 16.29
CA LEU A 90 4.71 20.03 15.53
C LEU A 90 3.82 19.28 16.52
N PRO A 91 2.51 19.60 16.62
CA PRO A 91 1.58 18.83 17.43
C PRO A 91 1.67 17.35 17.03
N ASN A 92 1.99 16.51 18.00
CA ASN A 92 1.87 15.06 17.85
C ASN A 92 0.38 14.73 17.91
N GLU A 93 -0.33 14.96 16.81
CA GLU A 93 -1.69 14.46 16.65
C GLU A 93 -1.59 12.94 16.67
N GLY A 94 -2.06 12.30 17.74
CA GLY A 94 -1.97 10.84 17.91
C GLY A 94 -2.55 10.06 16.73
N MET A 95 -3.46 10.70 16.01
CA MET A 95 -4.08 10.19 14.79
C MET A 95 -3.10 10.05 13.61
N ASP A 96 -2.16 10.98 13.42
CA ASP A 96 -1.13 10.84 12.38
C ASP A 96 -0.18 9.68 12.70
N VAL A 97 0.12 9.49 13.98
CA VAL A 97 0.94 8.35 14.43
C VAL A 97 0.20 7.05 14.18
N ALA A 98 -1.10 6.99 14.52
CA ALA A 98 -1.93 5.81 14.27
C ALA A 98 -2.00 5.47 12.78
N VAL A 99 -2.21 6.46 11.90
CA VAL A 99 -2.25 6.26 10.45
C VAL A 99 -0.92 5.74 9.90
N VAL A 100 0.21 6.33 10.29
CA VAL A 100 1.52 5.85 9.84
C VAL A 100 1.79 4.44 10.36
N ALA A 101 1.43 4.15 11.61
CA ALA A 101 1.57 2.81 12.19
C ALA A 101 0.70 1.78 11.45
N LEU A 102 -0.55 2.13 11.11
CA LEU A 102 -1.45 1.26 10.34
C LEU A 102 -0.89 1.00 8.93
N ILE A 103 -0.42 2.02 8.22
CA ILE A 103 0.19 1.85 6.90
C ILE A 103 1.40 0.91 6.97
N LEU A 104 2.28 1.10 7.95
CA LEU A 104 3.46 0.24 8.14
C LEU A 104 3.06 -1.18 8.48
N PHE A 105 2.09 -1.35 9.39
CA PHE A 105 1.58 -2.65 9.79
C PHE A 105 0.96 -3.41 8.62
N ILE A 106 0.01 -2.80 7.90
CA ILE A 106 -0.69 -3.41 6.75
C ILE A 106 0.31 -3.81 5.67
N THR A 107 1.23 -2.91 5.33
CA THR A 107 2.24 -3.16 4.28
C THR A 107 3.20 -4.28 4.68
N ALA A 108 3.71 -4.26 5.92
CA ALA A 108 4.63 -5.30 6.40
C ALA A 108 3.93 -6.65 6.55
N GLN A 109 2.68 -6.67 7.03
CA GLN A 109 1.90 -7.88 7.22
C GLN A 109 1.44 -8.51 5.90
N GLY A 110 1.39 -7.73 4.80
CA GLY A 110 1.12 -8.24 3.46
C GLY A 110 2.10 -9.33 2.99
N TYR A 111 3.38 -9.28 3.39
CA TYR A 111 4.35 -10.30 2.97
C TYR A 111 4.12 -11.67 3.60
N PRO A 112 4.01 -11.81 4.94
CA PRO A 112 3.58 -13.08 5.53
C PRO A 112 2.24 -13.59 4.99
N LEU A 113 1.29 -12.68 4.75
CA LEU A 113 -0.02 -13.03 4.22
C LEU A 113 0.08 -13.67 2.83
N GLU A 114 0.86 -13.06 1.94
CA GLU A 114 1.13 -13.61 0.60
C GLU A 114 1.90 -14.94 0.69
N SER A 115 2.89 -15.05 1.57
CA SER A 115 3.59 -16.32 1.80
C SER A 115 2.65 -17.45 2.21
N MET A 116 1.70 -17.17 3.10
CA MET A 116 0.69 -18.15 3.53
C MET A 116 -0.25 -18.51 2.37
N ARG A 117 -0.61 -17.56 1.50
CA ARG A 117 -1.39 -17.84 0.28
C ARG A 117 -0.63 -18.80 -0.64
N LEU A 118 0.65 -18.50 -0.94
CA LEU A 118 1.48 -19.34 -1.80
C LEU A 118 1.56 -20.79 -1.29
N LEU A 119 1.70 -20.98 0.02
CA LEU A 119 1.73 -22.30 0.66
C LEU A 119 0.37 -23.00 0.66
N MET A 120 -0.72 -22.26 0.93
CA MET A 120 -2.08 -22.80 0.95
C MET A 120 -2.53 -23.26 -0.45
N GLU A 121 -2.29 -22.45 -1.47
CA GLU A 121 -2.70 -22.71 -2.86
C GLU A 121 -1.71 -23.60 -3.61
N GLN A 122 -0.59 -23.96 -2.98
CA GLN A 122 0.48 -24.77 -3.57
C GLN A 122 0.98 -24.18 -4.90
N VAL A 123 1.19 -22.86 -4.91
CA VAL A 123 1.56 -22.12 -6.13
C VAL A 123 2.89 -22.67 -6.67
N PRO A 124 2.95 -23.08 -7.95
CA PRO A 124 4.16 -23.65 -8.52
C PRO A 124 5.35 -22.69 -8.46
N PRO A 125 6.59 -23.17 -8.25
CA PRO A 125 7.78 -22.31 -8.11
C PRO A 125 8.05 -21.37 -9.29
N GLU A 126 7.69 -21.78 -10.50
CA GLU A 126 7.83 -21.00 -11.74
C GLU A 126 7.00 -19.71 -11.74
N VAL A 127 5.90 -19.70 -10.99
CA VAL A 127 5.02 -18.56 -10.76
C VAL A 127 5.40 -17.85 -9.47
N ALA A 128 5.54 -18.61 -8.36
CA ALA A 128 5.76 -18.05 -7.04
C ALA A 128 7.01 -17.15 -6.95
N ARG A 129 8.05 -17.42 -7.75
CA ARG A 129 9.28 -16.62 -7.81
C ARG A 129 9.08 -15.14 -8.17
N TYR A 130 7.96 -14.78 -8.80
CA TYR A 130 7.64 -13.38 -9.10
C TYR A 130 7.18 -12.61 -7.84
N SER A 131 6.68 -13.33 -6.82
CA SER A 131 6.48 -12.82 -5.47
C SER A 131 7.80 -12.87 -4.68
N TYR A 132 8.78 -12.06 -5.09
CA TYR A 132 10.19 -12.27 -4.74
C TYR A 132 10.56 -12.02 -3.26
N LEU A 133 9.72 -11.37 -2.45
CA LEU A 133 9.92 -11.31 -0.98
C LEU A 133 9.08 -12.37 -0.28
N ALA A 134 7.83 -12.57 -0.71
CA ALA A 134 6.93 -13.53 -0.10
C ALA A 134 7.33 -14.99 -0.39
N TRP A 135 7.92 -15.30 -1.54
CA TRP A 135 8.32 -16.66 -1.89
C TRP A 135 9.48 -17.19 -1.05
N PRO A 136 10.60 -16.47 -0.86
CA PRO A 136 11.62 -16.88 0.10
C PRO A 136 11.06 -17.04 1.52
N LEU A 137 10.16 -16.14 1.94
CA LEU A 137 9.51 -16.23 3.25
C LEU A 137 8.60 -17.48 3.34
N ALA A 138 7.87 -17.82 2.28
CA ALA A 138 7.07 -19.05 2.20
C ALA A 138 7.96 -20.28 2.38
N ARG A 139 9.13 -20.32 1.72
CA ARG A 139 10.10 -21.41 1.85
C ARG A 139 10.70 -21.54 3.25
N LEU A 140 10.85 -20.44 3.98
CA LEU A 140 11.27 -20.45 5.39
C LEU A 140 10.17 -20.96 6.32
N LEU A 141 8.90 -20.69 5.98
CA LEU A 141 7.74 -21.08 6.79
C LEU A 141 7.28 -22.51 6.52
N GLU A 142 7.42 -23.01 5.28
CA GLU A 142 6.98 -24.34 4.84
C GLU A 142 7.34 -25.50 5.79
N PRO A 143 8.57 -25.59 6.35
CA PRO A 143 8.96 -26.69 7.24
C PRO A 143 8.16 -26.76 8.54
N LEU A 144 7.47 -25.68 8.92
CA LEU A 144 6.64 -25.65 10.13
C LEU A 144 5.40 -26.56 10.00
N GLY A 145 4.99 -26.90 8.76
CA GLY A 145 3.90 -27.85 8.51
C GLY A 145 2.54 -27.41 9.10
N TRP A 146 2.33 -26.11 9.26
CA TRP A 146 1.10 -25.57 9.84
C TRP A 146 -0.09 -25.68 8.89
N ASN A 147 -1.30 -25.49 9.44
CA ASN A 147 -2.51 -25.31 8.61
C ASN A 147 -2.48 -23.91 7.97
N TRP A 148 -1.83 -23.81 6.80
CA TRP A 148 -1.67 -22.56 6.07
C TRP A 148 -3.00 -21.92 5.69
N ALA A 149 -4.04 -22.70 5.43
CA ALA A 149 -5.37 -22.17 5.14
C ALA A 149 -5.97 -21.40 6.33
N ALA A 150 -5.87 -21.95 7.53
CA ALA A 150 -6.35 -21.29 8.75
C ALA A 150 -5.52 -20.03 9.07
N TRP A 151 -4.20 -20.12 8.97
CA TRP A 151 -3.31 -18.99 9.22
C TRP A 151 -3.48 -17.87 8.20
N HIS A 152 -3.62 -18.21 6.92
CA HIS A 152 -3.96 -17.27 5.86
C HIS A 152 -5.30 -16.60 6.14
N PHE A 153 -6.36 -17.36 6.46
CA PHE A 153 -7.68 -16.82 6.73
C PHE A 153 -7.67 -15.77 7.86
N TRP A 154 -7.11 -16.11 9.03
CA TRP A 154 -7.08 -15.19 10.16
C TRP A 154 -6.16 -13.99 9.93
N SER A 155 -5.00 -14.20 9.32
CA SER A 155 -4.10 -13.10 8.94
C SER A 155 -4.75 -12.15 7.94
N PHE A 156 -5.56 -12.69 7.02
CA PHE A 156 -6.34 -11.90 6.08
C PHE A 156 -7.40 -11.06 6.82
N GLN A 157 -8.12 -11.63 7.79
CA GLN A 157 -9.08 -10.85 8.60
C GLN A 157 -8.40 -9.69 9.33
N VAL A 158 -7.23 -9.93 9.92
CA VAL A 158 -6.43 -8.88 10.58
C VAL A 158 -6.05 -7.78 9.59
N HIS A 159 -5.61 -8.14 8.37
CA HIS A 159 -5.31 -7.18 7.30
C HIS A 159 -6.52 -6.32 6.94
N VAL A 160 -7.69 -6.95 6.77
CA VAL A 160 -8.95 -6.28 6.43
C VAL A 160 -9.36 -5.31 7.54
N VAL A 161 -9.35 -5.75 8.80
CA VAL A 161 -9.70 -4.89 9.95
C VAL A 161 -8.76 -3.70 10.06
N ALA A 162 -7.45 -3.92 9.91
CA ALA A 162 -6.46 -2.83 9.93
C ALA A 162 -6.67 -1.85 8.76
N SER A 163 -6.99 -2.35 7.57
CA SER A 163 -7.29 -1.52 6.40
C SER A 163 -8.55 -0.69 6.60
N VAL A 164 -9.63 -1.28 7.14
CA VAL A 164 -10.84 -0.55 7.50
C VAL A 164 -10.54 0.53 8.54
N ALA A 165 -9.77 0.21 9.57
CA ALA A 165 -9.33 1.19 10.55
C ALA A 165 -8.57 2.35 9.89
N LEU A 166 -7.65 2.07 8.97
CA LEU A 166 -6.94 3.11 8.22
C LEU A 166 -7.90 4.06 7.50
N PHE A 167 -8.92 3.53 6.81
CA PHE A 167 -9.92 4.36 6.13
C PHE A 167 -10.81 5.16 7.10
N LEU A 168 -11.13 4.61 8.28
CA LEU A 168 -11.87 5.34 9.32
C LEU A 168 -11.08 6.50 9.92
N TYR A 169 -9.77 6.35 10.09
CA TYR A 169 -8.89 7.42 10.58
C TYR A 169 -8.48 8.42 9.49
N TRP A 170 -8.54 8.03 8.22
CA TRP A 170 -8.16 8.87 7.09
C TRP A 170 -8.75 10.28 7.17
N PRO A 171 -10.08 10.49 7.26
CA PRO A 171 -10.68 11.81 7.13
C PRO A 171 -10.29 12.79 8.22
N PHE A 172 -9.82 12.27 9.35
CA PHE A 172 -9.45 13.06 10.51
C PHE A 172 -7.94 13.31 10.58
N SER A 173 -7.13 12.63 9.77
CA SER A 173 -5.66 12.75 9.76
C SER A 173 -5.12 13.71 8.71
N LYS A 174 -3.81 13.97 8.75
CA LYS A 174 -3.09 14.69 7.68
C LYS A 174 -3.14 13.99 6.31
N MET A 175 -3.66 12.76 6.19
CA MET A 175 -3.92 12.15 4.87
C MET A 175 -4.97 12.91 4.07
N MET A 176 -5.87 13.66 4.72
CA MET A 176 -6.86 14.46 3.99
C MET A 176 -6.20 15.54 3.10
N HIS A 177 -4.98 15.98 3.42
CA HIS A 177 -4.19 16.85 2.55
C HIS A 177 -3.93 16.24 1.17
N VAL A 178 -3.84 14.92 1.04
CA VAL A 178 -3.66 14.28 -0.28
C VAL A 178 -4.83 14.60 -1.20
N VAL A 179 -6.05 14.68 -0.66
CA VAL A 179 -7.27 14.94 -1.42
C VAL A 179 -7.51 16.44 -1.57
N LEU A 180 -7.42 17.20 -0.48
CA LEU A 180 -7.77 18.63 -0.46
C LEU A 180 -6.62 19.55 -0.85
N GLY A 181 -5.37 19.10 -0.71
CA GLY A 181 -4.18 19.92 -0.98
C GLY A 181 -4.07 20.41 -2.43
N PRO A 182 -4.21 19.54 -3.45
CA PRO A 182 -4.11 19.97 -4.84
C PRO A 182 -5.22 20.96 -5.25
N PRO A 183 -6.52 20.74 -4.93
CA PRO A 183 -7.57 21.72 -5.21
C PRO A 183 -7.31 23.07 -4.53
N VAL A 184 -6.97 23.09 -3.24
CA VAL A 184 -6.72 24.33 -2.48
C VAL A 184 -5.52 25.11 -3.06
N ALA A 185 -4.46 24.40 -3.45
CA ALA A 185 -3.31 25.04 -4.10
C ALA A 185 -3.66 25.63 -5.47
N ALA A 186 -4.55 24.97 -6.22
CA ALA A 186 -5.00 25.45 -7.53
C ALA A 186 -5.88 26.72 -7.41
N THR A 187 -6.81 26.76 -6.45
CA THR A 187 -7.68 27.93 -6.25
C THR A 187 -6.91 29.11 -5.67
N GLY A 188 -6.02 28.90 -4.71
CA GLY A 188 -5.17 29.96 -4.17
C GLY A 188 -4.20 30.54 -5.21
N ALA A 189 -3.73 29.73 -6.17
CA ALA A 189 -2.94 30.22 -7.30
C ALA A 189 -3.77 31.08 -8.28
N ALA A 190 -5.06 30.78 -8.43
CA ALA A 190 -5.98 31.57 -9.24
C ALA A 190 -6.32 32.94 -8.59
N GLU A 191 -6.42 32.99 -7.27
CA GLU A 191 -6.67 34.24 -6.52
C GLU A 191 -5.45 35.19 -6.51
N VAL A 192 -4.22 34.66 -6.54
CA VAL A 192 -2.97 35.44 -6.54
C VAL A 192 -2.60 35.98 -7.93
N GLN A 193 -3.43 35.76 -8.95
CA GLN A 193 -3.27 36.37 -10.28
C GLN A 193 -4.18 37.61 -10.41
N PRO A 194 -3.79 38.80 -9.90
CA PRO A 194 -4.57 40.00 -10.15
C PRO A 194 -4.54 40.35 -11.65
N SER A 195 -5.72 40.71 -12.14
CA SER A 195 -6.00 41.35 -13.43
C SER A 195 -4.83 42.18 -13.96
N ARG A 196 -4.36 41.85 -15.16
CA ARG A 196 -3.53 42.75 -15.98
C ARG A 196 -4.30 43.97 -16.42
#